data_AF-A3Z2F5-F1
#
_entry.id   AF-A3Z2F5-F1
#
_cell.length_a   1.000
_cell.length_b   1.000
_cell.length_c   1.000
_cell.angle_alpha   90.00
_cell.angle_beta   90.00
_cell.angle_gamma   90.00
#
_symmetry.space_group_name_H-M   'P 1'
#
loop_
_entity.id
_entity.type
_entity.pdbx_description
1 polymer ?
#
loop_
_entity_poly.entity_id
_entity_poly.type
_entity_poly.pdbx_seq_one_letter_code
_entity_poly.pdbx_strand_id
1 'polypeptide(L)'
;MSFPDFSASDAQIQWQRFCDLLWYHDDLGLWLDVSRMHLNASELEALQPAMDRAFTAMHELEAGAIANPDEERQVGHYWLR
;
A
#
# COMPACT_ATOMS: atom_id res chain seq x y z
N MET A 1 -10.87 2.83 -8.66
CA MET A 1 -10.20 3.85 -9.50
C MET A 1 -9.73 3.13 -10.75
N SER A 2 -9.99 3.67 -11.94
CA SER A 2 -9.53 3.03 -13.18
C SER A 2 -8.36 3.84 -13.73
N PHE A 3 -7.18 3.22 -13.74
CA PHE A 3 -6.00 3.69 -14.45
C PHE A 3 -5.68 2.66 -15.55
N PRO A 4 -4.99 3.05 -16.64
CA PRO A 4 -4.71 2.14 -17.74
C PRO A 4 -3.85 0.94 -17.29
N ASP A 5 -4.11 -0.24 -17.87
CA ASP A 5 -3.25 -1.41 -17.67
C ASP A 5 -1.81 -1.12 -18.07
N PHE A 6 -0.88 -1.78 -17.40
CA PHE A 6 0.55 -1.59 -17.62
C PHE A 6 0.94 -1.97 -19.04
N SER A 7 1.67 -1.07 -19.71
CA SER A 7 2.27 -1.31 -21.03
C SER A 7 3.69 -0.77 -21.07
N ALA A 8 4.70 -1.64 -21.11
CA ALA A 8 6.11 -1.23 -21.04
C ALA A 8 6.57 -0.34 -22.22
N SER A 9 5.90 -0.42 -23.36
CA SER A 9 6.32 0.23 -24.62
C SER A 9 5.49 1.45 -25.01
N ASP A 10 4.30 1.61 -24.46
CA ASP A 10 3.40 2.72 -24.82
C ASP A 10 3.65 3.94 -23.93
N ALA A 11 4.27 4.98 -24.51
CA ALA A 11 4.61 6.19 -23.79
C ALA A 11 3.38 6.98 -23.28
N GLN A 12 2.25 6.93 -24.00
CA GLN A 12 1.03 7.62 -23.59
C GLN A 12 0.39 6.93 -22.38
N ILE A 13 0.34 5.59 -22.40
CA ILE A 13 -0.10 4.79 -21.24
C ILE A 13 0.80 5.06 -20.03
N GLN A 14 2.12 5.08 -20.23
CA GLN A 14 3.07 5.32 -19.15
C GLN A 14 2.93 6.71 -18.52
N TRP A 15 2.69 7.74 -19.34
CA TRP A 15 2.42 9.09 -18.84
C TRP A 15 1.11 9.15 -18.05
N GLN A 16 0.04 8.56 -18.58
CA GLN A 16 -1.26 8.56 -17.90
C GLN A 16 -1.17 7.84 -16.54
N ARG A 17 -0.51 6.67 -16.50
CA ARG A 17 -0.26 5.94 -15.26
C ARG A 17 0.54 6.76 -14.26
N PHE A 18 1.56 7.52 -14.70
CA PHE A 18 2.29 8.42 -13.80
C PHE A 18 1.37 9.47 -13.17
N CYS A 19 0.53 10.13 -13.95
CA CYS A 19 -0.43 11.11 -13.44
C CYS A 19 -1.43 10.50 -12.44
N ASP A 20 -1.88 9.27 -12.68
CA ASP A 20 -2.90 8.61 -11.86
C ASP A 20 -2.34 7.90 -10.61
N LEU A 21 -1.08 7.46 -10.66
CA LEU A 21 -0.45 6.60 -9.64
C LEU A 21 0.71 7.26 -8.89
N LEU A 22 1.00 8.53 -9.17
CA LEU A 22 1.89 9.34 -8.36
C LEU A 22 1.13 9.88 -7.15
N TRP A 23 1.59 9.50 -5.96
CA TRP A 23 1.07 10.01 -4.70
C TRP A 23 2.12 10.85 -3.98
N TYR A 24 1.67 11.96 -3.38
CA TYR A 24 2.49 12.83 -2.57
C TYR A 24 1.86 12.99 -1.19
N HIS A 25 2.66 12.79 -0.14
CA HIS A 25 2.27 13.03 1.24
C HIS A 25 2.90 14.32 1.74
N ASP A 26 2.09 15.38 1.87
CA ASP A 26 2.56 16.73 2.18
C ASP A 26 3.29 16.81 3.53
N ASP A 27 2.71 16.28 4.60
CA ASP A 27 3.32 16.38 5.95
C ASP A 27 4.66 15.64 6.07
N LEU A 28 4.90 14.63 5.21
CA LEU A 28 6.14 13.85 5.19
C LEU A 28 7.11 14.37 4.12
N GLY A 29 6.67 15.25 3.22
CA GLY A 29 7.43 15.66 2.04
C GLY A 29 7.81 14.50 1.12
N LEU A 30 7.01 13.42 1.09
CA LEU A 30 7.37 12.15 0.45
C LEU A 30 6.53 11.90 -0.81
N TRP A 31 7.21 11.46 -1.87
CA TRP A 31 6.59 11.01 -3.12
C TRP A 31 6.67 9.49 -3.23
N LEU A 32 5.58 8.85 -3.64
CA LEU A 32 5.52 7.44 -4.01
C LEU A 32 4.95 7.33 -5.42
N ASP A 33 5.76 6.81 -6.34
CA ASP A 33 5.34 6.52 -7.71
C ASP A 33 5.31 5.00 -7.92
N VAL A 34 4.11 4.46 -8.15
CA VAL A 34 3.92 3.04 -8.49
C VAL A 34 3.56 2.81 -9.96
N SER A 35 3.60 3.85 -10.79
CA SER A 35 3.17 3.81 -12.20
C SER A 35 3.94 2.80 -13.05
N ARG A 36 5.21 2.58 -12.72
CA ARG A 36 6.13 1.65 -13.41
C ARG A 36 6.10 0.23 -12.87
N MET A 37 5.32 -0.06 -11.83
CA MET A 37 5.09 -1.42 -11.37
C MET A 37 4.15 -2.15 -12.34
N HIS A 38 4.34 -3.46 -12.49
CA HIS A 38 3.38 -4.36 -13.15
C HIS A 38 2.16 -4.53 -12.25
N LEU A 39 1.35 -3.47 -12.17
CA LEU A 39 0.17 -3.39 -11.34
C LEU A 39 -0.99 -2.85 -12.18
N ASN A 40 -2.07 -3.61 -12.24
CA ASN A 40 -3.31 -3.28 -12.93
C ASN A 40 -4.46 -3.16 -11.93
N ALA A 41 -5.55 -2.51 -12.35
CA ALA A 41 -6.71 -2.31 -11.48
C ALA A 41 -7.29 -3.65 -10.97
N SER A 42 -7.32 -4.67 -11.82
CA SER A 42 -7.80 -6.02 -11.46
C SER A 42 -6.95 -6.70 -10.38
N GLU A 43 -5.62 -6.49 -10.39
CA GLU A 43 -4.72 -7.03 -9.38
C GLU A 43 -4.91 -6.32 -8.03
N LEU A 44 -5.15 -5.00 -8.04
CA LEU A 44 -5.51 -4.25 -6.84
C LEU A 44 -6.85 -4.70 -6.26
N GLU A 45 -7.86 -4.90 -7.11
CA GLU A 45 -9.16 -5.42 -6.70
C GLU A 45 -9.05 -6.81 -6.06
N ALA A 46 -8.22 -7.68 -6.64
CA ALA A 46 -7.94 -9.00 -6.08
C ALA A 46 -7.21 -8.94 -4.72
N LEU A 47 -6.42 -7.89 -4.47
CA LEU A 47 -5.72 -7.67 -3.21
C LEU A 47 -6.60 -7.05 -2.11
N GLN A 48 -7.75 -6.46 -2.45
CA GLN A 48 -8.61 -5.76 -1.49
C GLN A 48 -8.89 -6.58 -0.21
N PRO A 49 -9.30 -7.87 -0.27
CA PRO A 49 -9.59 -8.63 0.95
C PRO A 49 -8.34 -8.90 1.80
N ALA A 50 -7.15 -8.95 1.20
CA ALA A 50 -5.90 -9.10 1.94
C ALA A 50 -5.50 -7.79 2.63
N MET A 51 -5.72 -6.66 1.96
CA MET A 51 -5.51 -5.33 2.54
C MET A 51 -6.47 -5.08 3.71
N ASP A 52 -7.74 -5.46 3.60
CA ASP A 52 -8.71 -5.33 4.70
C ASP A 52 -8.25 -6.11 5.95
N ARG A 53 -7.70 -7.32 5.75
CA ARG A 53 -7.10 -8.11 6.85
C ARG A 53 -5.86 -7.43 7.43
N ALA A 54 -4.99 -6.88 6.58
CA ALA A 54 -3.80 -6.18 7.04
C ALA A 54 -4.16 -4.95 7.89
N PHE A 55 -5.13 -4.14 7.45
CA PHE A 55 -5.58 -2.96 8.21
C PHE A 55 -6.26 -3.35 9.53
N THR A 56 -7.04 -4.44 9.54
CA THR A 56 -7.61 -4.99 10.78
C THR A 56 -6.51 -5.41 11.76
N ALA A 57 -5.52 -6.17 11.28
CA ALA A 57 -4.40 -6.61 12.09
C ALA A 57 -3.54 -5.44 12.61
N MET A 58 -3.36 -4.38 11.80
CA MET A 58 -2.70 -3.14 12.24
C MET A 58 -3.46 -2.47 13.39
N HIS A 59 -4.79 -2.38 13.30
CA HIS A 59 -5.60 -1.81 14.36
C HIS A 59 -5.52 -2.61 15.67
N GLU A 60 -5.56 -3.95 15.58
CA GLU A 60 -5.37 -4.83 16.74
C GLU A 60 -3.97 -4.68 17.35
N LEU A 61 -2.94 -4.62 16.50
CA LEU A 61 -1.55 -4.41 16.92
C LEU A 61 -1.43 -3.10 17.69
N GLU A 62 -1.98 -2.00 17.16
CA GLU A 62 -1.99 -0.67 17.77
C GLU A 62 -2.75 -0.64 19.10
N ALA A 63 -3.81 -1.45 19.24
CA ALA A 63 -4.56 -1.63 20.48
C ALA A 63 -3.85 -2.51 21.53
N GLY A 64 -2.65 -3.03 21.23
CA GLY A 64 -1.85 -3.84 22.14
C GLY A 64 -2.18 -5.33 22.09
N ALA A 65 -2.65 -5.86 20.96
CA ALA A 65 -2.78 -7.30 20.78
C ALA A 65 -1.41 -8.01 20.88
N ILE A 66 -1.44 -9.28 21.29
CA ILE A 66 -0.27 -10.15 21.20
C ILE A 66 -0.03 -10.50 19.74
N ALA A 67 0.99 -9.88 19.15
CA ALA A 67 1.37 -10.10 17.76
C ALA A 67 2.56 -11.04 17.60
N ASN A 68 3.34 -11.25 18.66
CA ASN A 68 4.37 -12.29 18.72
C ASN A 68 3.87 -13.45 19.59
N PRO A 69 3.20 -14.46 18.99
CA PRO A 69 2.65 -15.59 19.74
C PRO A 69 3.74 -16.49 20.34
N ASP A 70 4.92 -16.58 19.70
CA ASP A 70 6.02 -17.45 20.16
C ASP A 70 6.61 -16.97 21.50
N GLU A 71 6.61 -15.66 21.72
CA GLU A 71 7.10 -15.05 22.96
C GLU A 71 5.98 -14.54 23.88
N GLU A 72 4.71 -14.71 23.51
CA GLU A 72 3.53 -14.15 24.20
C GLU A 72 3.64 -12.63 24.46
N ARG A 73 4.11 -11.88 23.45
CA ARG A 73 4.41 -10.44 23.58
C ARG A 73 3.70 -9.55 22.58
N GLN A 74 3.46 -8.32 23.02
CA GLN A 74 3.08 -7.20 22.16
C GLN A 74 4.29 -6.72 21.33
N VAL A 75 4.02 -6.14 20.16
CA VAL A 75 5.06 -5.57 19.28
C VAL A 75 4.71 -4.12 18.97
N GLY A 76 5.29 -3.19 19.74
CA GLY A 76 4.89 -1.78 19.74
C GLY A 76 6.03 -0.78 19.67
N HIS A 77 7.05 -1.03 18.85
CA HIS A 77 8.20 -0.12 18.71
C HIS A 77 7.79 1.30 18.26
N TYR A 78 6.62 1.44 17.63
CA TYR A 78 6.04 2.72 17.24
C TYR A 78 5.42 3.50 18.42
N TRP A 79 5.13 2.87 19.56
CA TRP A 79 4.70 3.58 20.79
C TRP A 79 5.79 4.43 21.42
N LEU A 80 7.05 4.21 21.02
CA LEU A 80 8.21 4.92 21.54
C LEU A 80 8.56 6.16 20.70
N ARG A 81 7.73 6.51 19.72
CA ARG A 81 7.91 7.63 18.79
C ARG A 81 6.71 8.56 18.85
#